data_AF-A0AAD1SNR8-F1
#
_entry.id   AF-A0AAD1SNR8-F1
#
_cell.length_a   1.000
_cell.length_b   1.000
_cell.length_c   1.000
_cell.angle_alpha   90.00
_cell.angle_beta   90.00
_cell.angle_gamma   90.00
#
_symmetry.space_group_name_H-M   'P 1'
#
loop_
_entity.id
_entity.type
_entity.pdbx_description
1 polymer ?
#
loop_
_entity_poly.entity_id
_entity_poly.type
_entity_poly.pdbx_seq_one_letter_code
_entity_poly.pdbx_strand_id
1 'polypeptide(L)'
;MPSMGRSIIDAGDYDLQVAITEALCRMTSEKQRGDLASQWFPMEFVTDAFKAIKDPEFETDCRKFLNLVNGMLGDKRRVFTYPCLSAYLDDHKLQAPSDEKLEEFWIDFNVSTESMSFYISADDDEDHRWETVFVTENEVSMYSIQAPPPPSPLRGYLLIPLSSPYATLVNRTHSHHGTTNLKIQPKTLPSEDIQTIKDPAGRSLYLTEHVATTPLTVCSLYTPTVPDTTF
;
A
#
# COMPACT_ATOMS: atom_id res chain seq x y z
N MET A 1 19.38 26.02 4.62
CA MET A 1 18.44 24.94 4.98
C MET A 1 18.50 23.91 3.87
N PRO A 2 18.43 22.59 4.13
CA PRO A 2 18.10 21.64 3.07
C PRO A 2 16.89 22.17 2.30
N SER A 3 16.90 22.09 0.96
CA SER A 3 15.73 22.56 0.21
C SER A 3 14.49 21.82 0.72
N MET A 4 13.38 22.51 0.97
CA MET A 4 12.17 21.89 1.50
C MET A 4 11.69 20.72 0.62
N GLY A 5 11.93 20.80 -0.69
CA GLY A 5 11.69 19.70 -1.63
C GLY A 5 12.55 18.46 -1.37
N ARG A 6 13.77 18.62 -0.85
CA ARG A 6 14.61 17.49 -0.46
C ARG A 6 14.03 16.73 0.72
N SER A 7 13.37 17.40 1.67
CA SER A 7 12.70 16.72 2.78
C SER A 7 11.57 15.79 2.28
N ILE A 8 10.86 16.17 1.22
CA ILE A 8 9.86 15.30 0.57
C ILE A 8 10.54 14.08 -0.05
N ILE A 9 11.59 14.29 -0.84
CA ILE A 9 12.33 13.21 -1.52
C ILE A 9 12.93 12.22 -0.51
N ASP A 10 13.53 12.73 0.57
CA ASP A 10 14.25 11.94 1.55
C ASP A 10 13.32 11.30 2.61
N ALA A 11 12.03 11.68 2.68
CA ALA A 11 11.09 11.19 3.69
C ALA A 11 10.95 9.66 3.68
N GLY A 12 10.77 9.05 2.50
CA GLY A 12 10.64 7.60 2.33
C GLY A 12 9.44 6.96 3.04
N ASP A 13 8.44 7.77 3.36
CA ASP A 13 7.12 7.38 3.84
C ASP A 13 6.10 8.30 3.16
N TYR A 14 5.07 7.71 2.56
CA TYR A 14 4.11 8.44 1.74
C TYR A 14 3.29 9.45 2.56
N ASP A 15 2.80 9.06 3.74
CA ASP A 15 2.00 9.96 4.59
C ASP A 15 2.86 11.13 5.09
N LEU A 16 4.14 10.88 5.39
CA LEU A 16 5.07 11.96 5.72
C LEU A 16 5.34 12.88 4.51
N GLN A 17 5.45 12.33 3.30
CA GLN A 17 5.58 13.12 2.07
C GLN A 17 4.35 14.03 1.87
N VAL A 18 3.15 13.49 2.08
CA VAL A 18 1.89 14.27 2.03
C VAL A 18 1.92 15.36 3.08
N ALA A 19 2.23 15.05 4.33
CA ALA A 19 2.24 16.02 5.43
C ALA A 19 3.24 17.18 5.20
N ILE A 20 4.44 16.88 4.68
CA ILE A 20 5.41 17.92 4.32
C ILE A 20 4.87 18.78 3.17
N THR A 21 4.31 18.16 2.14
CA THR A 21 3.74 18.86 0.97
C THR A 21 2.57 19.75 1.39
N GLU A 22 1.68 19.25 2.25
CA GLU A 22 0.54 19.97 2.79
C GLU A 22 1.01 21.17 3.63
N ALA A 23 2.00 20.96 4.51
CA ALA A 23 2.56 22.03 5.31
C ALA A 23 3.11 23.15 4.42
N LEU A 24 3.83 22.82 3.34
CA LEU A 24 4.31 23.82 2.38
C LEU A 24 3.16 24.57 1.71
N CYS A 25 2.12 23.87 1.26
CA CYS A 25 0.94 24.47 0.66
C CYS A 25 0.18 25.37 1.64
N ARG A 26 0.03 24.99 2.91
CA ARG A 26 -0.62 25.81 3.95
C ARG A 26 0.20 27.02 4.38
N MET A 27 1.53 26.92 4.36
CA MET A 27 2.42 28.01 4.75
C MET A 27 2.65 29.03 3.62
N THR A 28 2.18 28.75 2.40
CA THR A 28 2.42 29.62 1.24
C THR A 28 1.16 29.79 0.39
N SER A 29 0.83 31.02 0.02
CA SER A 29 -0.22 31.27 -0.98
C SER A 29 0.17 30.67 -2.35
N GLU A 30 -0.81 30.37 -3.20
CA GLU A 30 -0.57 29.92 -4.59
C GLU A 30 0.44 30.81 -5.34
N LYS A 31 0.34 32.14 -5.16
CA LYS A 31 1.29 33.09 -5.74
C LYS A 31 2.71 32.87 -5.22
N GLN A 32 2.89 32.72 -3.90
CA GLN A 32 4.20 32.46 -3.30
C GLN A 32 4.76 31.10 -3.71
N ARG A 33 3.91 30.07 -3.85
CA ARG A 33 4.33 28.76 -4.39
C ARG A 33 4.93 28.89 -5.78
N GLY A 34 4.34 29.73 -6.63
CA GLY A 34 4.88 30.07 -7.94
C GLY A 34 6.35 30.55 -7.92
N ASP A 35 6.70 31.36 -6.93
CA ASP A 35 8.04 31.96 -6.79
C ASP A 35 9.02 31.06 -6.01
N LEU A 36 8.53 30.30 -5.03
CA LEU A 36 9.34 29.50 -4.11
C LEU A 36 9.63 28.08 -4.63
N ALA A 37 8.75 27.51 -5.45
CA ALA A 37 8.89 26.12 -5.90
C ALA A 37 10.22 25.87 -6.65
N SER A 38 10.70 26.83 -7.44
CA SER A 38 11.99 26.74 -8.15
C SER A 38 13.21 26.73 -7.21
N GLN A 39 13.05 27.24 -5.98
CA GLN A 39 14.09 27.19 -4.94
C GLN A 39 14.07 25.86 -4.18
N TRP A 40 12.90 25.21 -4.13
CA TRP A 40 12.70 23.94 -3.44
C TRP A 40 13.07 22.74 -4.32
N PHE A 41 12.76 22.82 -5.61
CA PHE A 41 12.94 21.76 -6.59
C PHE A 41 13.85 22.25 -7.73
N PRO A 42 15.08 21.72 -7.87
CA PRO A 42 15.99 22.12 -8.94
C PRO A 42 15.49 21.77 -10.36
N MET A 43 14.57 20.82 -10.47
CA MET A 43 14.05 20.36 -11.75
C MET A 43 12.74 21.10 -12.10
N GLU A 44 12.71 21.73 -13.27
CA GLU A 44 11.56 22.54 -13.74
C GLU A 44 10.27 21.72 -13.80
N PHE A 45 10.34 20.50 -14.31
CA PHE A 45 9.17 19.62 -14.38
C PHE A 45 8.55 19.29 -13.02
N VAL A 46 9.38 19.09 -11.98
CA VAL A 46 8.91 18.88 -10.59
C VAL A 46 8.37 20.18 -10.00
N THR A 47 9.01 21.31 -10.32
CA THR A 47 8.57 22.65 -9.93
C THR A 47 7.16 22.94 -10.46
N ASP A 48 6.92 22.65 -11.73
CA ASP A 48 5.62 22.88 -12.38
C ASP A 48 4.54 21.96 -11.83
N ALA A 49 4.88 20.70 -11.58
CA ALA A 49 3.97 19.77 -10.93
C ALA A 49 3.57 20.22 -9.50
N PHE A 50 4.52 20.72 -8.71
CA PHE A 50 4.22 21.27 -7.38
C PHE A 50 3.33 22.52 -7.47
N LYS A 51 3.58 23.41 -8.43
CA LYS A 51 2.76 24.61 -8.67
C LYS A 51 1.32 24.26 -9.09
N ALA A 52 1.12 23.11 -9.72
CA ALA A 52 -0.18 22.65 -10.17
C ALA A 52 -1.08 22.18 -9.02
N ILE A 53 -0.56 22.01 -7.79
CA ILE A 53 -1.34 21.63 -6.62
C ILE A 53 -2.26 22.77 -6.21
N LYS A 54 -3.57 22.53 -6.30
CA LYS A 54 -4.60 23.48 -5.87
C LYS A 54 -5.07 23.16 -4.46
N ASP A 55 -5.26 24.18 -3.64
CA ASP A 55 -5.70 23.99 -2.25
C ASP A 55 -7.05 23.24 -2.13
N PRO A 56 -8.07 23.50 -2.97
CA PRO A 56 -9.34 22.76 -2.90
C PRO A 56 -9.27 21.30 -3.39
N GLU A 57 -8.20 20.93 -4.12
CA GLU A 57 -8.02 19.61 -4.74
C GLU A 57 -6.77 18.91 -4.19
N PHE A 58 -6.31 19.36 -3.01
CA PHE A 58 -4.99 19.00 -2.49
C PHE A 58 -4.75 17.50 -2.47
N GLU A 59 -5.69 16.68 -1.98
CA GLU A 59 -5.51 15.23 -1.85
C GLU A 59 -5.15 14.56 -3.19
N THR A 60 -5.89 14.86 -4.26
CA THR A 60 -5.69 14.22 -5.57
C THR A 60 -4.53 14.83 -6.34
N ASP A 61 -4.32 16.14 -6.25
CA ASP A 61 -3.17 16.80 -6.89
C ASP A 61 -1.84 16.46 -6.19
N CYS A 62 -1.84 16.35 -4.86
CA CYS A 62 -0.69 15.90 -4.07
C CYS A 62 -0.31 14.46 -4.45
N ARG A 63 -1.30 13.57 -4.60
CA ARG A 63 -1.07 12.20 -5.09
C ARG A 63 -0.36 12.18 -6.45
N LYS A 64 -0.84 12.97 -7.42
CA LYS A 64 -0.19 13.07 -8.74
C LYS A 64 1.23 13.58 -8.63
N PHE A 65 1.45 14.64 -7.86
CA PHE A 65 2.77 15.21 -7.62
C PHE A 65 3.73 14.20 -6.98
N LEU A 66 3.33 13.49 -5.93
CA LEU A 66 4.18 12.53 -5.24
C LEU A 66 4.46 11.28 -6.09
N ASN A 67 3.48 10.78 -6.84
CA ASN A 67 3.70 9.69 -7.79
C ASN A 67 4.72 10.10 -8.87
N LEU A 68 4.64 11.34 -9.36
CA LEU A 68 5.61 11.90 -10.30
C LEU A 68 7.02 11.93 -9.69
N VAL A 69 7.17 12.56 -8.51
CA VAL A 69 8.47 12.73 -7.85
C VAL A 69 9.09 11.37 -7.54
N ASN A 70 8.34 10.46 -6.93
CA ASN A 70 8.82 9.12 -6.61
C ASN A 70 9.13 8.30 -7.87
N GLY A 71 8.33 8.46 -8.94
CA GLY A 71 8.60 7.82 -10.24
C GLY A 71 9.92 8.28 -10.86
N MET A 72 10.21 9.58 -10.82
CA MET A 72 11.43 10.17 -11.40
C MET A 72 12.71 9.77 -10.67
N LEU A 73 12.62 9.37 -9.41
CA LEU A 73 13.78 8.88 -8.64
C LEU A 73 14.22 7.48 -9.06
N GLY A 74 13.40 6.74 -9.82
CA GLY A 74 13.70 5.37 -10.25
C GLY A 74 14.07 4.49 -9.07
N ASP A 75 15.19 3.78 -9.16
CA ASP A 75 15.68 2.86 -8.11
C ASP A 75 16.10 3.57 -6.81
N LYS A 76 16.26 4.90 -6.83
CA LYS A 76 16.60 5.69 -5.63
C LYS A 76 15.36 6.11 -4.84
N ARG A 77 14.16 5.83 -5.34
CA ARG A 77 12.93 6.16 -4.61
C ARG A 77 12.87 5.37 -3.33
N ARG A 78 12.22 5.97 -2.33
CA ARG A 78 12.03 5.37 -1.01
C ARG A 78 10.56 5.11 -0.69
N VAL A 79 9.67 5.50 -1.60
CA VAL A 79 8.26 5.15 -1.61
C VAL A 79 7.97 4.51 -2.96
N PHE A 80 7.44 3.30 -2.95
CA PHE A 80 7.04 2.57 -4.14
C PHE A 80 5.51 2.51 -4.17
N THR A 81 4.91 3.11 -5.19
CA THR A 81 3.45 3.22 -5.31
C THR A 81 2.94 2.34 -6.45
N TYR A 82 1.97 1.48 -6.17
CA TYR A 82 1.38 0.58 -7.15
C TYR A 82 -0.13 0.72 -7.25
N PRO A 83 -0.68 0.66 -8.47
CA PRO A 83 -2.11 0.63 -8.65
C PRO A 83 -2.65 -0.75 -8.25
N CYS A 84 -3.81 -0.76 -7.63
CA CYS A 84 -4.49 -1.92 -7.07
C CYS A 84 -5.85 -2.10 -7.73
N LEU A 85 -6.21 -3.36 -8.00
CA LEU A 85 -7.55 -3.73 -8.48
C LEU A 85 -8.54 -3.78 -7.33
N SER A 86 -8.12 -4.38 -6.21
CA SER A 86 -8.97 -4.57 -5.03
C SER A 86 -8.14 -4.98 -3.82
N ALA A 87 -8.63 -4.62 -2.63
CA ALA A 87 -8.10 -5.07 -1.37
C ALA A 87 -9.23 -5.67 -0.52
N TYR A 88 -8.89 -6.66 0.29
CA TYR A 88 -9.83 -7.35 1.17
C TYR A 88 -9.23 -7.52 2.55
N LEU A 89 -10.08 -7.38 3.56
CA LEU A 89 -9.80 -7.78 4.92
C LEU A 89 -10.62 -9.04 5.22
N ASP A 90 -9.92 -10.17 5.35
CA ASP A 90 -10.48 -11.51 5.27
C ASP A 90 -11.30 -11.68 3.98
N ASP A 91 -12.63 -11.66 4.11
CA ASP A 91 -13.59 -11.75 3.00
C ASP A 91 -14.34 -10.43 2.73
N HIS A 92 -14.03 -9.38 3.49
CA HIS A 92 -14.65 -8.06 3.35
C HIS A 92 -13.85 -7.22 2.35
N LYS A 93 -14.50 -6.80 1.25
CA LYS A 93 -13.86 -5.92 0.26
C LYS A 93 -13.74 -4.51 0.84
N LEU A 94 -12.51 -4.01 0.88
CA LEU A 94 -12.23 -2.62 1.24
C LEU A 94 -12.62 -1.70 0.09
N GLN A 95 -13.31 -0.61 0.39
CA GLN A 95 -13.75 0.36 -0.62
C GLN A 95 -12.61 1.31 -0.94
N ALA A 96 -12.21 1.36 -2.21
CA ALA A 96 -11.30 2.39 -2.68
C ALA A 96 -11.90 3.79 -2.44
N PRO A 97 -11.09 4.83 -2.27
CA PRO A 97 -11.59 6.19 -2.14
C PRO A 97 -12.41 6.58 -3.38
N SER A 98 -13.63 7.07 -3.16
CA SER A 98 -14.53 7.50 -4.24
C SER A 98 -14.31 8.98 -4.59
N ASP A 99 -13.25 9.26 -5.34
CA ASP A 99 -12.93 10.58 -5.90
C ASP A 99 -12.66 10.46 -7.41
N GLU A 100 -13.42 11.19 -8.23
CA GLU A 100 -13.31 11.14 -9.70
C GLU A 100 -11.94 11.58 -10.24
N LYS A 101 -11.18 12.35 -9.45
CA LYS A 101 -9.83 12.82 -9.82
C LYS A 101 -8.72 11.89 -9.34
N LEU A 102 -9.05 10.89 -8.54
CA LEU A 102 -8.14 9.82 -8.15
C LEU A 102 -8.04 8.80 -9.29
N GLU A 103 -6.86 8.72 -9.91
CA GLU A 103 -6.65 7.91 -11.11
C GLU A 103 -6.74 6.41 -10.86
N GLU A 104 -6.31 5.97 -9.67
CA GLU A 104 -6.16 4.56 -9.31
C GLU A 104 -6.32 4.35 -7.80
N PHE A 105 -6.65 3.12 -7.40
CA PHE A 105 -6.53 2.72 -6.00
C PHE A 105 -5.06 2.42 -5.70
N TRP A 106 -4.38 3.30 -4.97
CA TRP A 106 -2.94 3.21 -4.75
C TRP A 106 -2.56 2.49 -3.46
N ILE A 107 -1.49 1.69 -3.52
CA ILE A 107 -0.81 1.10 -2.37
C ILE A 107 0.62 1.63 -2.35
N ASP A 108 1.05 2.16 -1.21
CA ASP A 108 2.36 2.74 -1.00
C ASP A 108 3.20 1.83 -0.10
N PHE A 109 4.39 1.47 -0.56
CA PHE A 109 5.40 0.74 0.21
C PHE A 109 6.50 1.71 0.63
N ASN A 110 6.67 1.86 1.94
CA ASN A 110 7.47 2.90 2.56
C ASN A 110 8.76 2.32 3.13
N VAL A 111 9.89 2.66 2.51
CA VAL A 111 11.20 2.10 2.89
C VAL A 111 11.69 2.67 4.22
N SER A 112 11.40 3.93 4.55
CA SER A 112 11.89 4.55 5.79
C SER A 112 11.22 4.01 7.04
N THR A 113 9.94 3.67 6.94
CA THR A 113 9.08 3.26 8.05
C THR A 113 8.83 1.75 8.06
N GLU A 114 9.41 1.01 7.11
CA GLU A 114 9.24 -0.44 6.96
C GLU A 114 7.76 -0.82 6.97
N SER A 115 6.97 -0.07 6.21
CA SER A 115 5.51 -0.14 6.23
C SER A 115 4.91 -0.17 4.84
N MET A 116 3.63 -0.52 4.80
CA MET A 116 2.76 -0.37 3.65
C MET A 116 1.52 0.40 4.07
N SER A 117 1.09 1.35 3.26
CA SER A 117 -0.12 2.14 3.51
C SER A 117 -0.98 2.35 2.28
N PHE A 118 -2.27 2.57 2.49
CA PHE A 118 -3.21 2.93 1.44
C PHE A 118 -4.48 3.57 2.03
N TYR A 119 -5.17 4.37 1.23
CA TYR A 119 -6.42 5.00 1.64
C TYR A 119 -7.63 4.17 1.24
N ILE A 120 -8.67 4.15 2.09
CA ILE A 120 -9.98 3.56 1.83
C ILE A 120 -11.07 4.59 2.12
N SER A 121 -12.27 4.42 1.55
CA SER A 121 -13.42 5.25 1.92
C SER A 121 -13.88 4.93 3.35
N ALA A 122 -14.12 5.96 4.18
CA ALA A 122 -14.85 5.80 5.44
C ALA A 122 -16.29 5.30 5.16
N ASP A 123 -16.85 4.44 6.01
CA ASP A 123 -18.23 3.94 5.82
C ASP A 123 -19.25 5.09 5.99
N ASP A 124 -20.35 5.02 5.22
CA ASP A 124 -21.58 5.82 5.38
C ASP A 124 -21.48 7.37 5.40
N ASP A 125 -20.36 7.97 4.97
CA ASP A 125 -20.24 9.43 4.98
C ASP A 125 -20.54 10.09 3.62
N GLU A 126 -21.48 11.04 3.63
CA GLU A 126 -21.72 12.04 2.57
C GLU A 126 -20.50 12.97 2.37
N ASP A 127 -19.52 12.95 3.28
CA ASP A 127 -18.38 13.87 3.35
C ASP A 127 -17.10 13.38 2.63
N HIS A 128 -17.16 12.27 1.88
CA HIS A 128 -16.03 11.74 1.07
C HIS A 128 -14.73 11.55 1.86
N ARG A 129 -14.80 11.22 3.16
CA ARG A 129 -13.61 11.09 4.01
C ARG A 129 -12.82 9.83 3.70
N TRP A 130 -11.49 9.96 3.68
CA TRP A 130 -10.57 8.85 3.48
C TRP A 130 -10.02 8.38 4.82
N GLU A 131 -9.89 7.07 5.00
CA GLU A 131 -9.21 6.45 6.13
C GLU A 131 -7.91 5.81 5.65
N THR A 132 -6.86 5.87 6.47
CA THR A 132 -5.59 5.21 6.18
C THR A 132 -5.58 3.81 6.77
N VAL A 133 -5.31 2.83 5.91
CA VAL A 133 -4.78 1.53 6.32
C VAL A 133 -3.27 1.64 6.33
N PHE A 134 -2.64 1.29 7.45
CA PHE A 134 -1.20 1.30 7.63
C PHE A 134 -0.82 -0.07 8.20
N VAL A 135 0.24 -0.69 7.69
CA VAL A 135 0.71 -2.00 8.14
C VAL A 135 2.22 -1.92 8.29
N THR A 136 2.72 -2.22 9.47
CA THR A 136 4.15 -2.22 9.79
C THR A 136 4.75 -3.63 9.72
N GLU A 137 6.08 -3.73 9.58
CA GLU A 137 6.79 -5.00 9.66
C GLU A 137 6.44 -5.80 10.94
N ASN A 138 6.29 -5.13 12.08
CA ASN A 138 5.99 -5.78 13.35
C ASN A 138 4.63 -6.52 13.36
N GLU A 139 3.74 -6.16 12.45
CA GLU A 139 2.41 -6.76 12.34
C GLU A 139 2.38 -7.92 11.33
N VAL A 140 3.43 -8.05 10.52
CA VAL A 140 3.54 -9.03 9.44
C VAL A 140 4.61 -10.06 9.78
N SER A 141 4.18 -11.23 10.25
CA SER A 141 5.11 -12.33 10.52
C SER A 141 5.60 -13.03 9.24
N MET A 142 4.75 -13.09 8.22
CA MET A 142 5.02 -13.64 6.90
C MET A 142 3.99 -13.11 5.91
N TYR A 143 4.21 -13.34 4.62
CA TYR A 143 3.20 -13.10 3.59
C TYR A 143 3.44 -14.03 2.41
N SER A 144 2.50 -14.10 1.46
CA SER A 144 2.65 -14.91 0.25
C SER A 144 2.11 -14.20 -0.98
N ILE A 145 2.79 -14.34 -2.11
CA ILE A 145 2.21 -14.04 -3.42
C ILE A 145 1.53 -15.32 -3.89
N GLN A 146 0.25 -15.24 -4.20
CA GLN A 146 -0.50 -16.38 -4.73
C GLN A 146 -0.85 -16.14 -6.19
N ALA A 147 -0.39 -17.05 -7.04
CA ALA A 147 -0.79 -17.10 -8.43
C ALA A 147 -2.28 -17.50 -8.54
N PRO A 148 -3.01 -16.98 -9.52
CA PRO A 148 -4.38 -17.39 -9.80
C PRO A 148 -4.39 -18.89 -10.21
N PRO A 149 -5.37 -19.69 -9.76
CA PRO A 149 -5.45 -21.10 -10.15
C PRO A 149 -5.73 -21.23 -11.66
N PRO A 150 -4.98 -22.03 -12.44
CA PRO A 150 -5.30 -22.25 -13.84
C PRO A 150 -6.66 -22.96 -13.99
N PRO A 151 -7.50 -22.63 -15.00
CA PRO A 151 -7.36 -21.57 -15.99
C PRO A 151 -8.10 -20.29 -15.54
N SER A 152 -7.50 -19.50 -14.67
CA SER A 152 -8.11 -18.25 -14.20
C SER A 152 -7.53 -17.04 -14.96
N PRO A 153 -8.39 -16.14 -15.46
CA PRO A 153 -7.96 -14.87 -16.02
C PRO A 153 -7.61 -13.83 -14.94
N LEU A 154 -7.77 -14.15 -13.65
CA LEU A 154 -7.53 -13.23 -12.54
C LEU A 154 -6.04 -12.96 -12.36
N ARG A 155 -5.68 -11.78 -11.83
CA ARG A 155 -4.31 -11.50 -11.38
C ARG A 155 -4.09 -12.09 -9.99
N GLY A 156 -2.85 -12.49 -9.70
CA GLY A 156 -2.46 -13.00 -8.38
C GLY A 156 -2.65 -11.96 -7.28
N TYR A 157 -2.55 -12.38 -6.02
CA TYR A 157 -2.70 -11.50 -4.87
C TYR A 157 -1.55 -11.65 -3.87
N LEU A 158 -1.28 -10.57 -3.16
CA LEU A 158 -0.44 -10.53 -1.97
C LEU A 158 -1.33 -10.82 -0.76
N LEU A 159 -1.03 -11.89 -0.02
CA LEU A 159 -1.72 -12.28 1.21
C LEU A 159 -0.82 -12.01 2.41
N ILE A 160 -1.30 -11.19 3.35
CA ILE A 160 -0.58 -10.70 4.53
C ILE A 160 -1.40 -11.06 5.78
N PRO A 161 -1.06 -12.15 6.49
CA PRO A 161 -1.61 -12.44 7.81
C PRO A 161 -1.12 -11.41 8.84
N LEU A 162 -2.05 -10.73 9.49
CA LEU A 162 -1.80 -9.70 10.49
C LEU A 162 -1.79 -10.31 11.90
N SER A 163 -0.77 -9.95 12.67
CA SER A 163 -0.53 -10.44 14.04
C SER A 163 -1.54 -9.90 15.06
N SER A 164 -2.12 -8.75 14.77
CA SER A 164 -3.22 -8.14 15.53
C SER A 164 -4.19 -7.50 14.54
N PRO A 165 -5.50 -7.56 14.82
CA PRO A 165 -6.46 -6.83 14.02
C PRO A 165 -6.27 -5.32 14.29
N TYR A 166 -6.10 -4.52 13.23
CA TYR A 166 -5.84 -3.08 13.29
C TYR A 166 -7.11 -2.32 13.65
N ALA A 167 -7.15 -1.39 14.60
CA ALA A 167 -8.40 -0.80 15.10
C ALA A 167 -9.40 -0.31 14.02
N THR A 168 -8.91 0.37 12.97
CA THR A 168 -9.70 0.80 11.79
C THR A 168 -10.17 -0.37 10.91
N LEU A 169 -9.35 -1.41 10.82
CA LEU A 169 -9.67 -2.66 10.10
C LEU A 169 -10.63 -3.55 10.91
N VAL A 170 -10.47 -3.63 12.24
CA VAL A 170 -11.25 -4.46 13.17
C VAL A 170 -12.71 -4.06 13.13
N ASN A 171 -13.01 -2.76 13.11
CA ASN A 171 -14.39 -2.28 13.08
C ASN A 171 -15.16 -2.72 11.82
N ARG A 172 -14.45 -3.07 10.74
CA ARG A 172 -15.02 -3.50 9.44
C ARG A 172 -15.19 -5.02 9.33
N THR A 173 -14.62 -5.77 10.27
CA THR A 173 -14.80 -7.22 10.40
C THR A 173 -15.57 -7.52 11.68
N HIS A 174 -16.66 -8.27 11.61
CA HIS A 174 -17.31 -8.75 12.84
C HIS A 174 -16.30 -9.51 13.71
N SER A 175 -16.10 -9.02 14.94
CA SER A 175 -15.20 -9.53 16.00
C SER A 175 -14.81 -11.00 15.84
N HIS A 176 -13.71 -11.26 15.13
CA HIS A 176 -13.13 -12.58 15.04
C HIS A 176 -12.00 -12.73 16.06
N HIS A 177 -12.08 -13.75 16.90
CA HIS A 177 -10.94 -14.27 17.63
C HIS A 177 -10.10 -15.11 16.66
N GLY A 178 -9.15 -14.49 15.95
CA GLY A 178 -8.27 -15.16 14.99
C GLY A 178 -7.30 -14.20 14.28
N THR A 179 -6.41 -14.77 13.47
CA THR A 179 -5.52 -14.02 12.57
C THR A 179 -6.35 -13.39 11.44
N THR A 180 -6.22 -12.07 11.26
CA THR A 180 -6.88 -11.32 10.17
C THR A 180 -5.98 -11.32 8.94
N ASN A 181 -6.54 -11.53 7.76
CA ASN A 181 -5.78 -11.58 6.51
C ASN A 181 -6.05 -10.36 5.63
N LEU A 182 -5.02 -9.58 5.35
CA LEU A 182 -5.09 -8.55 4.31
C LEU A 182 -4.70 -9.16 2.95
N LYS A 183 -5.61 -9.09 1.98
CA LYS A 183 -5.38 -9.52 0.60
C LYS A 183 -5.33 -8.29 -0.31
N ILE A 184 -4.26 -8.14 -1.09
CA ILE A 184 -4.09 -7.05 -2.06
C ILE A 184 -3.95 -7.65 -3.45
N GLN A 185 -4.79 -7.21 -4.39
CA GLN A 185 -4.72 -7.63 -5.78
C GLN A 185 -4.15 -6.48 -6.62
N PRO A 186 -2.85 -6.49 -6.96
CA PRO A 186 -2.26 -5.39 -7.71
C PRO A 186 -2.69 -5.38 -9.18
N LYS A 187 -2.79 -4.19 -9.79
CA LYS A 187 -2.97 -4.02 -11.25
C LYS A 187 -1.70 -4.43 -12.00
N THR A 188 -0.54 -4.10 -11.47
CA THR A 188 0.75 -4.55 -11.98
C THR A 188 1.42 -5.31 -10.87
N LEU A 189 1.82 -6.58 -11.12
CA LEU A 189 2.64 -7.27 -10.14
C LEU A 189 3.85 -6.36 -9.84
N PRO A 190 4.20 -6.19 -8.55
CA PRO A 190 5.48 -5.62 -8.17
C PRO A 190 6.59 -6.21 -9.09
N SER A 191 7.42 -5.38 -9.73
CA SER A 191 8.64 -5.90 -10.38
C SER A 191 9.45 -6.75 -9.40
N GLU A 192 10.31 -7.64 -9.90
CA GLU A 192 11.20 -8.43 -9.04
C GLU A 192 12.08 -7.56 -8.12
N ASP A 193 12.24 -6.26 -8.42
CA ASP A 193 13.00 -5.29 -7.62
C ASP A 193 12.29 -4.85 -6.31
N ILE A 194 10.99 -5.11 -6.13
CA ILE A 194 10.27 -4.82 -4.86
C ILE A 194 10.51 -5.93 -3.83
N GLN A 195 11.31 -6.94 -4.17
CA GLN A 195 11.79 -7.94 -3.21
C GLN A 195 12.66 -7.37 -2.07
N THR A 196 12.84 -6.05 -1.96
CA THR A 196 13.78 -5.43 -1.02
C THR A 196 13.22 -4.20 -0.30
N ILE A 197 12.25 -4.38 0.59
CA ILE A 197 12.26 -3.58 1.83
C ILE A 197 13.26 -4.33 2.73
N LYS A 198 14.40 -3.73 3.11
CA LYS A 198 15.41 -4.45 3.92
C LYS A 198 15.33 -3.98 5.37
N ASP A 199 15.36 -4.93 6.30
CA ASP A 199 15.43 -4.64 7.73
C ASP A 199 16.82 -4.06 8.13
N PRO A 200 16.98 -3.57 9.38
CA PRO A 200 18.25 -3.02 9.88
C PRO A 200 19.41 -4.04 9.96
N ALA A 201 19.14 -5.34 9.77
CA ALA A 201 20.13 -6.41 9.68
C ALA A 201 20.49 -6.79 8.23
N GLY A 202 19.94 -6.08 7.24
CA GLY A 202 20.19 -6.31 5.81
C GLY A 202 19.39 -7.46 5.20
N ARG A 203 18.34 -7.94 5.88
CA ARG A 203 17.45 -9.00 5.39
C ARG A 203 16.32 -8.39 4.57
N SER A 204 16.16 -8.85 3.35
CA SER A 204 15.05 -8.47 2.49
C SER A 204 13.72 -8.99 3.07
N LEU A 205 12.68 -8.16 3.12
CA LEU A 205 11.27 -8.55 3.10
C LEU A 205 11.05 -9.21 1.74
N TYR A 206 11.47 -10.46 1.65
CA TYR A 206 11.35 -11.25 0.44
C TYR A 206 9.88 -11.44 0.10
N LEU A 207 9.42 -10.90 -1.05
CA LEU A 207 8.15 -11.33 -1.62
C LEU A 207 8.35 -12.66 -2.34
N THR A 208 9.06 -13.59 -1.71
CA THR A 208 9.29 -14.92 -2.24
C THR A 208 8.03 -15.75 -2.01
N GLU A 209 7.50 -16.32 -3.08
CA GLU A 209 6.87 -17.63 -2.97
C GLU A 209 7.83 -18.52 -2.17
N HIS A 210 7.45 -18.88 -0.95
CA HIS A 210 7.78 -20.21 -0.51
C HIS A 210 7.02 -21.15 -1.45
N VAL A 211 7.62 -21.47 -2.60
CA VAL A 211 7.34 -22.75 -3.23
C VAL A 211 7.76 -23.75 -2.18
N ALA A 212 6.80 -24.28 -1.44
CA ALA A 212 7.02 -25.41 -0.57
C ALA A 212 7.47 -26.57 -1.47
N THR A 213 8.78 -26.70 -1.68
CA THR A 213 9.38 -27.93 -2.20
C THR A 213 9.44 -28.95 -1.07
N THR A 214 8.27 -29.26 -0.52
CA THR A 214 8.04 -30.45 0.28
C THR A 214 6.68 -30.96 -0.13
N PRO A 215 6.56 -32.17 -0.69
CA PRO A 215 5.26 -32.74 -1.00
C PRO A 215 4.48 -32.81 0.31
N LEU A 216 3.38 -32.05 0.40
CA LEU A 216 2.42 -32.22 1.47
C LEU A 216 1.94 -33.67 1.41
N THR A 217 2.37 -34.43 2.41
CA THR A 217 1.81 -35.74 2.67
C THR A 217 0.33 -35.52 2.94
N VAL A 218 -0.51 -36.07 2.06
CA VAL A 218 -1.96 -36.06 2.23
C VAL A 218 -2.27 -36.84 3.50
N CYS A 219 -2.50 -36.13 4.61
CA CYS A 219 -3.18 -36.71 5.77
C CYS A 219 -4.63 -36.97 5.37
N SER A 220 -4.91 -38.17 4.85
CA SER A 220 -6.27 -38.66 4.72
C SER A 220 -6.83 -38.91 6.12
N LEU A 221 -7.70 -38.03 6.59
CA LEU A 221 -8.58 -38.33 7.73
C LEU A 221 -10.02 -38.29 7.26
N TYR A 222 -10.43 -39.36 6.57
CA TYR A 222 -11.80 -39.87 6.65
C TYR A 222 -11.87 -41.30 6.07
N THR A 223 -11.82 -42.31 6.93
CA THR A 223 -12.34 -43.65 6.59
C THR A 223 -13.67 -43.80 7.31
N PRO A 224 -14.81 -43.93 6.60
CA PRO A 224 -16.06 -44.29 7.23
C PRO A 224 -15.97 -45.75 7.68
N THR A 225 -16.19 -45.98 8.97
CA THR A 225 -16.36 -47.32 9.54
C THR A 225 -17.60 -47.98 8.96
N VAL A 226 -17.43 -49.06 8.18
CA VAL A 226 -18.50 -50.00 7.85
C VAL A 226 -18.63 -50.97 9.03
N PRO A 227 -19.82 -51.19 9.61
CA PRO A 227 -19.98 -52.18 10.67
C PRO A 227 -19.90 -53.59 10.09
N ASP A 228 -19.10 -54.45 10.74
CA ASP A 228 -18.97 -55.87 10.48
C ASP A 228 -20.33 -56.58 10.55
N THR A 229 -20.70 -57.26 9.47
CA THR A 229 -21.61 -58.41 9.52
C THR A 229 -20.83 -59.65 9.11
N THR A 230 -20.43 -60.43 10.10
CA THR A 230 -19.93 -61.79 9.95
C THR A 230 -21.11 -62.78 9.89
N PHE A 231 -21.06 -63.63 8.85
CA PHE A 231 -21.76 -64.92 8.62
C PHE A 231 -23.30 -64.97 8.71
#